data_AF-L2G0H8-F1
#
_entry.id   AF-L2G0H8-F1
#
_cell.length_a   1.000
_cell.length_b   1.000
_cell.length_c   1.000
_cell.angle_alpha   90.00
_cell.angle_beta   90.00
_cell.angle_gamma   90.00
#
_symmetry.space_group_name_H-M   'P 1'
#
loop_
_entity.id
_entity.type
_entity.pdbx_description
1 polymer ?
#
loop_
_entity_poly.entity_id
_entity_poly.type
_entity_poly.pdbx_seq_one_letter_code
_entity_poly.pdbx_strand_id
1 'polypeptide(L)'
;MSVTNKFFHQNLNPRTLLPRSVQNRFIGEVDLGLYVGKTKKWACFGCQQFLPKEAFGDRMRKSKQDKRGAKMSRLGLRRCWTCAIEGRLYEHLQPVRKDGEFFCLCHKCGRMQTESMRCRLQHEVYPLMTTGKPDVTKSTEEIDQSARVPGGVIESTVCTDASNSSCSPIQRLPAGVLELVVQNIDMIDAIHLLQTNRHMNDTIKTKWVPLHKRFQFVRRREPGVDWFRIDADFDPSSIPRFACYACFTVRPRHKFPDKQHMLWKTNPSTFWKMRCDACVDFLYNTEQGKEALREFNLHEVCDRCSCLKERGKPCYNCIEKLCIDDHS
;
A
#
# COMPACT_ATOMS: atom_id res chain seq x y z
N MET A 1 0.70 -27.58 34.04
CA MET A 1 1.65 -26.44 34.05
C MET A 1 1.94 -26.07 32.61
N SER A 2 1.53 -24.87 32.15
CA SER A 2 1.87 -24.42 30.78
C SER A 2 3.24 -23.75 30.83
N VAL A 3 4.16 -24.20 29.97
CA VAL A 3 5.58 -23.82 29.94
C VAL A 3 5.78 -22.46 29.25
N THR A 4 4.76 -21.61 29.24
CA THR A 4 4.73 -20.42 28.38
C THR A 4 4.24 -19.21 29.16
N ASN A 5 5.08 -18.17 29.18
CA ASN A 5 4.82 -16.90 29.82
C ASN A 5 3.52 -16.25 29.24
N LYS A 6 2.66 -15.68 30.09
CA LYS A 6 1.49 -14.86 29.72
C LYS A 6 1.82 -13.82 28.62
N PHE A 7 3.01 -13.24 28.67
CA PHE A 7 3.55 -12.31 27.68
C PHE A 7 3.74 -12.97 26.31
N PHE A 8 4.18 -14.23 26.26
CA PHE A 8 4.32 -15.00 25.03
C PHE A 8 2.95 -15.26 24.38
N HIS A 9 1.93 -15.60 25.17
CA HIS A 9 0.56 -15.76 24.68
C HIS A 9 -0.13 -14.45 24.27
N GLN A 10 0.24 -13.33 24.88
CA GLN A 10 -0.29 -12.01 24.50
C GLN A 10 0.35 -11.48 23.20
N ASN A 11 1.57 -11.90 22.88
CA ASN A 11 2.31 -11.43 21.71
C ASN A 11 2.36 -12.42 20.53
N LEU A 12 2.06 -13.71 20.77
CA LEU A 12 1.74 -14.64 19.69
C LEU A 12 0.38 -14.25 19.12
N ASN A 13 0.39 -13.34 18.15
CA ASN A 13 -0.78 -13.06 17.36
C ASN A 13 -1.04 -14.30 16.49
N PRO A 14 -2.09 -15.10 16.74
CA PRO A 14 -2.32 -16.32 15.96
C PRO A 14 -2.50 -16.00 14.47
N ARG A 15 -2.81 -14.74 14.15
CA ARG A 15 -2.87 -14.16 12.79
C ARG A 15 -1.56 -14.29 12.01
N THR A 16 -0.40 -14.27 12.68
CA THR A 16 0.91 -14.32 12.02
C THR A 16 1.47 -15.74 11.89
N LEU A 17 1.00 -16.68 12.72
CA LEU A 17 1.57 -18.02 12.81
C LEU A 17 0.95 -19.03 11.84
N LEU A 18 -0.29 -18.79 11.41
CA LEU A 18 -1.04 -19.73 10.59
C LEU A 18 -1.40 -19.11 9.23
N PRO A 19 -1.47 -19.90 8.16
CA PRO A 19 -2.06 -19.45 6.91
C PRO A 19 -3.50 -18.97 7.11
N ARG A 20 -3.90 -17.92 6.40
CA ARG A 20 -5.23 -17.29 6.52
C ARG A 20 -6.38 -18.27 6.27
N SER A 21 -6.18 -19.25 5.39
CA SER A 21 -7.15 -20.31 5.11
C SER A 21 -7.43 -21.18 6.35
N VAL A 22 -6.38 -21.58 7.07
CA VAL A 22 -6.47 -22.40 8.29
C VAL A 22 -7.16 -21.61 9.41
N GLN A 23 -6.81 -20.34 9.58
CA GLN A 23 -7.46 -19.46 10.56
C GLN A 23 -8.94 -19.26 10.26
N ASN A 24 -9.29 -19.01 8.99
CA ASN A 24 -10.69 -18.84 8.59
C ASN A 24 -11.49 -20.13 8.79
N ARG A 25 -10.90 -21.31 8.52
CA ARG A 25 -11.54 -22.59 8.78
C ARG A 25 -11.82 -22.78 10.28
N PHE A 26 -10.81 -22.61 11.12
CA PHE A 26 -10.95 -22.73 12.58
C PHE A 26 -12.01 -21.77 13.15
N ILE A 27 -11.95 -20.50 12.76
CA ILE A 27 -12.91 -19.49 13.21
C ILE A 27 -14.32 -19.79 12.69
N GLY A 28 -14.43 -20.31 11.48
CA GLY A 28 -15.70 -20.75 10.89
C GLY A 28 -16.33 -21.91 11.67
N GLU A 29 -15.53 -22.92 12.01
CA GLU A 29 -15.97 -24.08 12.82
C GLU A 29 -16.47 -23.63 14.20
N VAL A 30 -15.69 -22.77 14.88
CA VAL A 30 -16.06 -22.24 16.20
C VAL A 30 -17.30 -21.33 16.11
N ASP A 31 -17.39 -20.44 15.12
CA ASP A 31 -18.58 -19.58 14.93
C ASP A 31 -19.84 -20.41 14.64
N LEU A 32 -19.72 -21.49 13.86
CA LEU A 32 -20.83 -22.40 13.58
C LEU A 32 -21.26 -23.18 14.84
N GLY A 33 -20.31 -23.68 15.64
CA GLY A 33 -20.61 -24.34 16.91
C GLY A 33 -21.27 -23.39 17.93
N LEU A 34 -20.77 -22.17 18.03
CA LEU A 34 -21.32 -21.13 18.91
C LEU A 34 -22.67 -20.57 18.42
N TYR A 35 -22.98 -20.68 17.13
CA TYR A 35 -24.28 -20.31 16.56
C TYR A 35 -25.39 -21.23 17.07
N VAL A 36 -25.10 -22.53 17.22
CA VAL A 36 -26.04 -23.52 17.79
C VAL A 36 -26.28 -23.24 19.29
N GLY A 37 -25.26 -22.77 20.01
CA GLY A 37 -25.31 -22.48 21.45
C GLY A 37 -25.94 -21.15 21.88
N LYS A 38 -26.68 -20.43 21.00
CA LYS A 38 -27.28 -19.11 21.29
C LYS A 38 -26.30 -18.06 21.84
N THR A 39 -25.04 -18.08 21.40
CA THR A 39 -24.07 -17.10 21.89
C THR A 39 -24.38 -15.67 21.40
N LYS A 40 -23.98 -14.67 22.23
CA LYS A 40 -24.12 -13.23 21.91
C LYS A 40 -22.97 -12.69 21.07
N LYS A 41 -22.02 -13.53 20.63
CA LYS A 41 -20.83 -13.12 19.88
C LYS A 41 -20.77 -13.80 18.51
N TRP A 42 -20.19 -13.11 17.55
CA TRP A 42 -20.00 -13.54 16.16
C TRP A 42 -18.55 -13.36 15.74
N ALA A 43 -18.06 -14.26 14.90
CA ALA A 43 -16.75 -14.12 14.28
C ALA A 43 -16.73 -13.00 13.23
N CYS A 44 -15.71 -12.15 13.31
CA CYS A 44 -15.23 -11.35 12.20
C CYS A 44 -14.05 -12.07 11.56
N PHE A 45 -14.11 -12.40 10.27
CA PHE A 45 -13.02 -13.07 9.54
C PHE A 45 -11.98 -12.08 8.98
N GLY A 46 -12.16 -10.78 9.23
CA GLY A 46 -11.23 -9.72 8.88
C GLY A 46 -10.17 -9.60 9.97
N CYS A 47 -10.61 -9.24 11.16
CA CYS A 47 -9.77 -9.21 12.36
C CYS A 47 -9.71 -10.55 13.10
N GLN A 48 -10.42 -11.60 12.66
CA GLN A 48 -10.33 -12.91 13.28
C GLN A 48 -10.69 -12.94 14.78
N GLN A 49 -11.65 -12.10 15.19
CA GLN A 49 -12.10 -11.99 16.59
C GLN A 49 -13.59 -12.33 16.72
N PHE A 50 -13.97 -12.86 17.89
CA PHE A 50 -15.36 -13.04 18.30
C PHE A 50 -15.86 -11.79 19.01
N LEU A 51 -16.75 -11.06 18.33
CA LEU A 51 -17.23 -9.74 18.75
C LEU A 51 -18.72 -9.79 19.07
N PRO A 52 -19.22 -8.90 19.93
CA PRO A 52 -20.66 -8.78 20.18
C PRO A 52 -21.40 -8.45 18.87
N LYS A 53 -22.66 -8.87 18.73
CA LYS A 53 -23.44 -8.73 17.47
C LYS A 53 -23.54 -7.28 17.02
N GLU A 54 -23.54 -6.34 17.96
CA GLU A 54 -23.58 -4.89 17.77
C GLU A 54 -22.36 -4.34 17.04
N ALA A 55 -21.25 -5.08 17.02
CA ALA A 55 -20.07 -4.76 16.24
C ALA A 55 -20.26 -4.98 14.73
N PHE A 56 -21.41 -5.48 14.27
CA PHE A 56 -21.70 -5.79 12.86
C PHE A 56 -22.86 -4.94 12.34
N GLY A 57 -22.82 -4.60 11.04
CA GLY A 57 -23.89 -3.82 10.40
C GLY A 57 -25.24 -4.55 10.32
N ASP A 58 -26.35 -3.82 10.21
CA ASP A 58 -27.70 -4.39 10.26
C ASP A 58 -27.96 -5.42 9.17
N ARG A 59 -27.42 -5.22 7.97
CA ARG A 59 -27.54 -6.18 6.87
C ARG A 59 -26.94 -7.54 7.23
N MET A 60 -25.91 -7.56 8.07
CA MET A 60 -25.31 -8.80 8.57
C MET A 60 -26.12 -9.40 9.73
N ARG A 61 -26.92 -8.59 10.44
CA ARG A 61 -27.73 -8.98 11.61
C ARG A 61 -29.17 -9.41 11.31
N LYS A 62 -29.89 -8.65 10.46
CA LYS A 62 -31.37 -8.57 10.47
C LYS A 62 -32.08 -9.24 9.31
N SER A 63 -31.43 -9.57 8.21
CA SER A 63 -32.21 -9.96 7.03
C SER A 63 -32.83 -11.36 7.19
N LYS A 64 -34.15 -11.41 7.02
CA LYS A 64 -35.02 -12.59 7.24
C LYS A 64 -34.81 -13.70 6.21
N GLN A 65 -34.40 -13.36 4.98
CA GLN A 65 -33.91 -14.33 3.99
C GLN A 65 -32.43 -14.69 4.24
N ASP A 66 -31.74 -13.93 5.10
CA ASP A 66 -30.29 -13.89 5.21
C ASP A 66 -29.81 -14.64 6.46
N LYS A 67 -29.82 -15.93 6.23
CA LYS A 67 -28.61 -16.73 6.29
C LYS A 67 -27.38 -16.07 5.61
N ARG A 68 -27.29 -14.77 5.24
CA ARG A 68 -26.02 -14.14 4.86
C ARG A 68 -25.10 -14.02 6.06
N GLY A 69 -25.57 -13.84 7.30
CA GLY A 69 -24.67 -13.98 8.46
C GLY A 69 -24.01 -15.37 8.49
N ALA A 70 -24.81 -16.43 8.39
CA ALA A 70 -24.36 -17.83 8.40
C ALA A 70 -23.60 -18.24 7.12
N LYS A 71 -24.06 -17.84 5.93
CA LYS A 71 -23.45 -18.05 4.60
C LYS A 71 -22.17 -17.26 4.49
N MET A 72 -22.14 -16.00 4.90
CA MET A 72 -20.90 -15.22 5.00
C MET A 72 -19.98 -15.82 6.07
N SER A 73 -20.49 -16.50 7.11
CA SER A 73 -19.63 -17.29 7.99
C SER A 73 -19.02 -18.49 7.28
N ARG A 74 -19.86 -19.31 6.63
CA ARG A 74 -19.43 -20.48 5.86
C ARG A 74 -18.46 -20.11 4.74
N LEU A 75 -18.60 -18.93 4.16
CA LEU A 75 -17.71 -18.38 3.14
C LEU A 75 -16.52 -17.60 3.72
N GLY A 76 -16.43 -17.39 5.05
CA GLY A 76 -15.36 -16.60 5.69
C GLY A 76 -15.36 -15.11 5.34
N LEU A 77 -16.51 -14.58 4.94
CA LEU A 77 -16.72 -13.21 4.46
C LEU A 77 -17.36 -12.28 5.52
N ARG A 78 -17.80 -12.79 6.67
CA ARG A 78 -18.37 -11.92 7.72
C ARG A 78 -17.29 -11.00 8.28
N ARG A 79 -17.58 -9.71 8.40
CA ARG A 79 -16.63 -8.67 8.82
C ARG A 79 -17.32 -7.74 9.80
N CYS A 80 -16.67 -7.39 10.91
CA CYS A 80 -17.18 -6.37 11.81
C CYS A 80 -17.22 -5.02 11.08
N TRP A 81 -17.95 -4.07 11.65
CA TRP A 81 -18.14 -2.73 11.10
C TRP A 81 -16.82 -2.07 10.70
N THR A 82 -15.84 -2.09 11.59
CA THR A 82 -14.50 -1.54 11.34
C THR A 82 -13.80 -2.23 10.17
N CYS A 83 -13.70 -3.56 10.17
CA CYS A 83 -13.06 -4.27 9.07
C CYS A 83 -13.82 -4.17 7.75
N ALA A 84 -15.14 -3.97 7.79
CA ALA A 84 -15.95 -3.75 6.59
C ALA A 84 -15.70 -2.37 5.98
N ILE A 85 -15.47 -1.35 6.83
CA ILE A 85 -15.04 -0.01 6.42
C ILE A 85 -13.64 -0.06 5.81
N GLU A 86 -12.67 -0.61 6.54
CA GLU A 86 -11.27 -0.73 6.09
C GLU A 86 -11.17 -1.52 4.78
N GLY A 87 -11.92 -2.63 4.68
CA GLY A 87 -11.99 -3.46 3.49
C GLY A 87 -12.89 -2.92 2.37
N ARG A 88 -13.46 -1.71 2.51
CA ARG A 88 -14.35 -1.06 1.54
C ARG A 88 -15.49 -1.96 1.04
N LEU A 89 -16.10 -2.72 1.94
CA LEU A 89 -17.18 -3.66 1.60
C LEU A 89 -18.54 -2.98 1.37
N TYR A 90 -18.62 -1.70 1.69
CA TYR A 90 -19.76 -0.85 1.41
C TYR A 90 -19.43 0.05 0.23
N GLU A 91 -20.39 0.26 -0.65
CA GLU A 91 -20.25 1.15 -1.80
C GLU A 91 -20.06 2.60 -1.37
N HIS A 92 -19.40 3.39 -2.23
CA HIS A 92 -19.11 4.78 -1.93
C HIS A 92 -20.39 5.60 -1.77
N LEU A 93 -20.55 6.25 -0.61
CA LEU A 93 -21.68 7.11 -0.23
C LEU A 93 -23.06 6.46 -0.25
N GLN A 94 -23.13 5.14 -0.41
CA GLN A 94 -24.37 4.40 -0.30
C GLN A 94 -24.79 4.26 1.17
N PRO A 95 -26.07 4.44 1.50
CA PRO A 95 -26.56 4.32 2.86
C PRO A 95 -26.54 2.86 3.35
N VAL A 96 -25.97 2.67 4.52
CA VAL A 96 -25.83 1.40 5.23
C VAL A 96 -26.43 1.57 6.61
N ARG A 97 -27.31 0.65 7.00
CA ARG A 97 -27.97 0.72 8.31
C ARG A 97 -27.12 0.06 9.41
N LYS A 98 -26.98 0.74 10.55
CA LYS A 98 -26.43 0.19 11.78
C LYS A 98 -27.19 0.74 12.98
N ASP A 99 -27.63 -0.16 13.85
CA ASP A 99 -28.35 0.18 15.09
C ASP A 99 -29.60 1.05 14.85
N GLY A 100 -30.23 0.87 13.69
CA GLY A 100 -31.43 1.63 13.30
C GLY A 100 -31.14 2.90 12.50
N GLU A 101 -29.93 3.43 12.56
CA GLU A 101 -29.48 4.65 11.88
C GLU A 101 -28.83 4.37 10.53
N PHE A 102 -28.84 5.35 9.62
CA PHE A 102 -28.19 5.28 8.32
C PHE A 102 -26.84 5.97 8.33
N PHE A 103 -25.84 5.27 7.79
CA PHE A 103 -24.50 5.77 7.59
C PHE A 103 -24.04 5.62 6.15
N CYS A 104 -23.23 6.54 5.65
CA CYS A 104 -22.62 6.51 4.33
C CYS A 104 -21.09 6.37 4.48
N LEU A 105 -20.50 5.45 3.73
CA LEU A 105 -19.03 5.28 3.70
C LEU A 105 -18.41 6.17 2.61
N CYS A 106 -17.52 7.08 3.00
CA CYS A 106 -16.71 7.80 2.03
C CYS A 106 -15.39 7.04 1.78
N HIS A 107 -15.15 6.55 0.57
CA HIS A 107 -13.89 5.86 0.21
C HIS A 107 -12.69 6.82 0.15
N LYS A 108 -12.93 8.12 -0.04
CA LYS A 108 -11.85 9.12 -0.03
C LYS A 108 -11.32 9.38 1.39
N CYS A 109 -12.19 9.62 2.37
CA CYS A 109 -11.76 9.90 3.75
C CYS A 109 -11.78 8.66 4.67
N GLY A 110 -12.34 7.54 4.23
CA GLY A 110 -12.44 6.29 4.99
C GLY A 110 -13.44 6.34 6.15
N ARG A 111 -14.22 7.41 6.31
CA ARG A 111 -15.16 7.58 7.43
C ARG A 111 -16.55 7.08 7.06
N MET A 112 -17.22 6.56 8.09
CA MET A 112 -18.62 6.19 8.08
C MET A 112 -19.39 7.29 8.81
N GLN A 113 -20.23 8.03 8.09
CA GLN A 113 -20.88 9.24 8.59
C GLN A 113 -22.39 9.11 8.49
N THR A 114 -23.14 9.71 9.40
CA THR A 114 -24.60 9.84 9.25
C THR A 114 -24.94 10.66 8.01
N GLU A 115 -26.19 10.58 7.55
CA GLU A 115 -26.64 11.31 6.36
C GLU A 115 -26.45 12.83 6.47
N SER A 116 -26.61 13.40 7.67
CA SER A 116 -26.37 14.83 7.92
C SER A 116 -24.90 15.23 7.84
N MET A 117 -23.97 14.30 8.10
CA MET A 117 -22.53 14.54 8.13
C MET A 117 -21.79 13.98 6.91
N ARG A 118 -22.49 13.34 5.98
CA ARG A 118 -21.85 12.65 4.84
C ARG A 118 -21.09 13.61 3.94
N CYS A 119 -19.96 13.13 3.43
CA CYS A 119 -19.25 13.78 2.34
C CYS A 119 -20.19 13.94 1.13
N ARG A 120 -20.15 15.09 0.46
CA ARG A 120 -21.03 15.40 -0.68
C ARG A 120 -20.28 15.15 -1.98
N LEU A 121 -20.96 14.57 -2.97
CA LEU A 121 -20.48 14.59 -4.35
C LEU A 121 -20.67 16.01 -4.87
N GLN A 122 -19.58 16.68 -5.23
CA GLN A 122 -19.66 17.86 -6.07
C GLN A 122 -19.55 17.39 -7.53
N HIS A 123 -20.60 17.68 -8.29
CA HIS A 123 -20.55 17.55 -9.74
C HIS A 123 -19.98 18.87 -10.26
N GLU A 124 -18.69 18.88 -10.56
CA GLU A 124 -18.10 19.99 -11.29
C GLU A 124 -18.38 19.75 -12.77
N VAL A 125 -19.29 20.55 -13.33
CA VAL A 125 -19.54 20.57 -14.77
C VAL A 125 -18.44 21.40 -15.40
N TYR A 126 -17.41 20.75 -15.90
CA TYR A 126 -16.39 21.43 -16.70
C TYR A 126 -16.93 21.62 -18.12
N PRO A 127 -16.92 22.85 -18.66
CA PRO A 127 -17.12 23.05 -20.08
C PRO A 127 -16.02 22.28 -20.81
N LEU A 128 -16.39 21.40 -21.73
CA LEU A 128 -15.41 20.71 -22.58
C LEU A 128 -14.66 21.81 -23.36
N MET A 129 -13.42 22.09 -22.99
CA MET A 129 -12.56 22.93 -23.81
C MET A 129 -12.24 22.13 -25.07
N THR A 130 -13.04 22.35 -26.11
CA THR A 130 -12.73 21.88 -27.45
C THR A 130 -11.43 22.55 -27.87
N THR A 131 -10.32 21.81 -27.83
CA THR A 131 -9.09 22.19 -28.50
C THR A 131 -9.29 22.03 -30.01
N GLY A 132 -10.25 22.76 -30.56
CA GLY A 132 -10.36 22.93 -32.00
C GLY A 132 -9.25 23.87 -32.43
N LYS A 133 -8.27 23.36 -33.17
CA LYS A 133 -7.45 24.22 -34.02
C LYS A 133 -8.42 24.96 -34.94
N PRO A 134 -8.35 26.30 -35.04
CA PRO A 134 -9.15 27.02 -36.02
C PRO A 134 -8.66 26.62 -37.41
N ASP A 135 -9.42 25.78 -38.11
CA ASP A 135 -9.20 25.53 -39.52
C ASP A 135 -9.87 26.67 -40.29
N VAL A 136 -9.03 27.62 -40.73
CA VAL A 136 -9.45 28.73 -41.58
C VAL A 136 -9.63 28.16 -42.97
N THR A 137 -10.85 27.77 -43.31
CA THR A 137 -11.46 27.89 -44.66
C THR A 137 -12.76 27.09 -44.71
N LYS A 138 -13.90 27.78 -44.68
CA LYS A 138 -14.98 27.67 -45.68
C LYS A 138 -16.24 28.43 -45.25
N SER A 139 -16.90 28.94 -46.28
CA SER A 139 -18.06 29.80 -46.31
C SER A 139 -19.32 29.20 -45.68
N THR A 140 -20.07 30.11 -45.08
CA THR A 140 -21.52 30.12 -44.83
C THR A 140 -22.35 29.24 -45.77
N GLU A 141 -23.09 28.29 -45.20
CA GLU A 141 -24.55 28.16 -45.31
C GLU A 141 -25.06 27.01 -44.42
N GLU A 142 -26.21 27.25 -43.77
CA GLU A 142 -27.09 26.32 -43.05
C GLU A 142 -26.55 25.58 -41.80
N ILE A 143 -26.85 26.14 -40.61
CA ILE A 143 -26.71 25.44 -39.33
C ILE A 143 -28.10 25.10 -38.78
N ASP A 144 -28.43 23.82 -38.94
CA ASP A 144 -29.56 23.13 -38.35
C ASP A 144 -29.35 22.95 -36.83
N GLN A 145 -30.41 23.17 -36.07
CA GLN A 145 -30.45 23.05 -34.62
C GLN A 145 -30.68 21.58 -34.24
N SER A 146 -29.65 20.86 -33.77
CA SER A 146 -29.77 19.82 -32.72
C SER A 146 -28.52 18.91 -32.71
N ALA A 147 -27.48 19.31 -31.97
CA ALA A 147 -26.46 18.39 -31.51
C ALA A 147 -26.06 18.75 -30.07
N ARG A 148 -26.72 18.14 -29.09
CA ARG A 148 -26.26 18.15 -27.69
C ARG A 148 -24.93 17.41 -27.63
N VAL A 149 -23.84 18.14 -27.46
CA VAL A 149 -22.51 17.58 -27.20
C VAL A 149 -22.53 16.89 -25.81
N PRO A 150 -22.14 15.61 -25.70
CA PRO A 150 -22.05 14.93 -24.41
C PRO A 150 -20.85 15.49 -23.61
N GLY A 151 -21.13 16.37 -22.64
CA GLY A 151 -20.15 16.78 -21.64
C GLY A 151 -19.80 15.62 -20.70
N GLY A 152 -18.51 15.36 -20.50
CA GLY A 152 -18.04 14.39 -19.50
C GLY A 152 -18.19 14.97 -18.09
N VAL A 153 -19.01 14.35 -17.24
CA VAL A 153 -19.17 14.74 -15.83
C VAL A 153 -18.06 14.06 -15.01
N ILE A 154 -17.16 14.84 -14.41
CA ILE A 154 -16.18 14.34 -13.44
C ILE A 154 -16.79 14.50 -12.04
N GLU A 155 -17.08 13.38 -11.37
CA GLU A 155 -17.57 13.39 -9.99
C GLU A 155 -16.42 13.59 -9.01
N SER A 156 -16.44 14.71 -8.26
CA SER A 156 -15.47 14.97 -7.20
C SER A 156 -16.15 14.99 -5.83
N THR A 157 -15.90 13.98 -4.99
CA THR A 157 -16.35 13.99 -3.60
C THR A 157 -15.59 15.03 -2.76
N VAL A 158 -16.32 15.95 -2.13
CA VAL A 158 -15.82 16.86 -1.10
C VAL A 158 -16.14 16.31 0.28
N CYS A 159 -15.09 16.13 1.08
CA CYS A 159 -15.21 15.63 2.44
C CYS A 159 -15.45 16.81 3.38
N THR A 160 -16.62 16.87 4.01
CA THR A 160 -16.94 17.81 5.10
C THR A 160 -15.95 17.58 6.24
N ASP A 161 -15.02 18.52 6.38
CA ASP A 161 -14.01 18.59 7.44
C ASP A 161 -13.28 17.27 7.75
N ALA A 162 -12.30 16.99 6.90
CA ALA A 162 -11.16 16.17 7.31
C ALA A 162 -10.42 16.76 8.53
N SER A 163 -10.59 18.05 8.81
CA SER A 163 -9.91 18.84 9.85
C SER A 163 -10.11 18.34 11.29
N ASN A 164 -11.19 17.59 11.57
CA ASN A 164 -11.50 17.12 12.93
C ASN A 164 -11.55 15.59 13.13
N SER A 165 -11.11 14.73 12.18
CA SER A 165 -10.73 13.39 12.70
C SER A 165 -9.47 13.61 13.47
N SER A 166 -9.53 13.23 14.74
CA SER A 166 -8.37 12.98 15.59
C SER A 166 -7.32 12.25 14.74
N CYS A 167 -6.40 13.00 14.17
CA CYS A 167 -5.24 12.44 13.52
C CYS A 167 -4.63 11.52 14.57
N SER A 168 -4.30 10.28 14.19
CA SER A 168 -3.64 9.38 15.13
C SER A 168 -2.44 10.13 15.72
N PRO A 169 -2.05 9.90 16.99
CA PRO A 169 -0.95 10.64 17.60
C PRO A 169 0.31 10.66 16.72
N ILE A 170 0.56 9.57 15.97
CA ILE A 170 1.65 9.48 15.00
C ILE A 170 1.48 10.43 13.80
N GLN A 171 0.27 10.65 13.28
CA GLN A 171 0.01 11.63 12.21
C GLN A 171 0.19 13.08 12.65
N ARG A 172 0.15 13.37 13.96
CA ARG A 172 0.38 14.72 14.49
C ARG A 172 1.85 15.02 14.76
N LEU A 173 2.73 14.04 14.58
CA LEU A 173 4.15 14.24 14.78
C LEU A 173 4.69 15.21 13.71
N PRO A 174 5.56 16.16 14.08
CA PRO A 174 6.29 16.98 13.11
C PRO A 174 7.04 16.11 12.10
N ALA A 175 7.21 16.60 10.87
CA ALA A 175 7.86 15.85 9.79
C ALA A 175 9.25 15.32 10.18
N GLY A 176 10.04 16.10 10.93
CA GLY A 176 11.35 15.66 11.43
C GLY A 176 11.27 14.48 12.40
N VAL A 177 10.24 14.42 13.25
CA VAL A 177 10.04 13.26 14.15
C VAL A 177 9.56 12.05 13.36
N LEU A 178 8.67 12.25 12.38
CA LEU A 178 8.27 11.17 11.46
C LEU A 178 9.44 10.62 10.66
N GLU A 179 10.35 11.47 10.20
CA GLU A 179 11.57 11.06 9.55
C GLU A 179 12.42 10.17 10.46
N LEU A 180 12.63 10.57 11.73
CA LEU A 180 13.35 9.74 12.71
C LEU A 180 12.67 8.38 12.93
N VAL A 181 11.34 8.34 13.00
CA VAL A 181 10.59 7.06 13.08
C VAL A 181 10.83 6.21 11.84
N VAL A 182 10.73 6.80 10.64
CA VAL A 182 10.90 6.10 9.36
C VAL A 182 12.36 5.63 9.15
N GLN A 183 13.34 6.33 9.70
CA GLN A 183 14.74 5.91 9.69
C GLN A 183 14.97 4.60 10.48
N ASN A 184 14.15 4.36 11.50
CA ASN A 184 14.29 3.20 12.39
C ASN A 184 13.52 1.96 11.92
N ILE A 185 12.50 2.10 11.06
CA ILE A 185 11.73 0.97 10.52
C ILE A 185 12.33 0.43 9.21
N ASP A 186 11.78 -0.69 8.73
CA ASP A 186 12.13 -1.24 7.42
C ASP A 186 11.28 -0.62 6.27
N MET A 187 11.65 -0.95 5.03
CA MET A 187 10.94 -0.43 3.86
C MET A 187 9.50 -0.97 3.74
N ILE A 188 9.22 -2.17 4.26
CA ILE A 188 7.87 -2.77 4.23
C ILE A 188 6.95 -2.00 5.17
N ASP A 189 7.40 -1.72 6.38
CA ASP A 189 6.69 -0.94 7.39
C ASP A 189 6.47 0.49 6.91
N ALA A 190 7.47 1.11 6.27
CA ALA A 190 7.31 2.42 5.65
C ALA A 190 6.21 2.40 4.57
N ILE A 191 6.15 1.36 3.72
CA ILE A 191 5.07 1.18 2.73
C ILE A 191 3.72 1.00 3.42
N HIS A 192 3.64 0.21 4.49
CA HIS A 192 2.40 0.05 5.25
C HIS A 192 1.94 1.38 5.84
N LEU A 193 2.85 2.18 6.42
CA LEU A 193 2.54 3.53 6.92
C LEU A 193 1.99 4.43 5.82
N LEU A 194 2.62 4.46 4.64
CA LEU A 194 2.15 5.18 3.45
C LEU A 194 0.74 4.75 2.99
N GLN A 195 0.36 3.49 3.26
CA GLN A 195 -0.94 2.93 2.88
C GLN A 195 -2.03 3.15 3.94
N THR A 196 -1.68 3.58 5.16
CA THR A 196 -2.67 3.74 6.24
C THR A 196 -3.68 4.85 5.95
N ASN A 197 -3.25 5.98 5.42
CA ASN A 197 -4.10 7.14 5.14
C ASN A 197 -3.38 8.15 4.21
N ARG A 198 -4.16 9.08 3.65
CA ARG A 198 -3.67 10.12 2.74
C ARG A 198 -2.59 11.02 3.35
N HIS A 199 -2.77 11.46 4.60
CA HIS A 199 -1.79 12.34 5.24
C HIS A 199 -0.42 11.67 5.37
N MET A 200 -0.38 10.39 5.76
CA MET A 200 0.87 9.62 5.80
C MET A 200 1.46 9.41 4.40
N ASN A 201 0.63 9.17 3.40
CA ASN A 201 1.06 9.07 2.00
C ASN A 201 1.73 10.37 1.50
N ASP A 202 1.12 11.50 1.81
CA ASP A 202 1.59 12.83 1.39
C ASP A 202 2.85 13.25 2.18
N THR A 203 2.95 12.85 3.45
CA THR A 203 4.02 13.28 4.36
C THR A 203 5.25 12.38 4.30
N ILE A 204 5.08 11.06 4.45
CA ILE A 204 6.20 10.13 4.50
C ILE A 204 6.84 10.02 3.12
N LYS A 205 8.17 10.09 3.08
CA LYS A 205 8.94 9.86 1.85
C LYS A 205 9.75 8.58 2.00
N THR A 206 9.70 7.70 1.00
CA THR A 206 10.48 6.45 1.01
C THR A 206 11.99 6.70 1.10
N LYS A 207 12.47 7.87 0.67
CA LYS A 207 13.88 8.27 0.80
C LYS A 207 14.34 8.44 2.26
N TRP A 208 13.43 8.60 3.22
CA TRP A 208 13.74 8.65 4.65
C TRP A 208 14.17 7.29 5.20
N VAL A 209 13.81 6.19 4.54
CA VAL A 209 14.30 4.86 4.90
C VAL A 209 15.80 4.79 4.58
N PRO A 210 16.65 4.29 5.50
CA PRO A 210 18.09 4.21 5.27
C PRO A 210 18.42 3.44 4.00
N LEU A 211 19.47 3.88 3.31
CA LEU A 211 19.86 3.34 2.01
C LEU A 211 20.03 1.82 2.01
N HIS A 212 20.69 1.27 3.04
CA HIS A 212 20.93 -0.17 3.15
C HIS A 212 19.63 -0.97 3.31
N LYS A 213 18.64 -0.45 4.06
CA LYS A 213 17.32 -1.09 4.21
C LYS A 213 16.53 -1.05 2.91
N ARG A 214 16.55 0.07 2.18
CA ARG A 214 15.94 0.18 0.83
C ARG A 214 16.57 -0.80 -0.15
N PHE A 215 17.90 -0.90 -0.14
CA PHE A 215 18.66 -1.82 -0.97
C PHE A 215 18.32 -3.29 -0.66
N GLN A 216 18.32 -3.69 0.61
CA GLN A 216 17.94 -5.03 1.02
C GLN A 216 16.50 -5.39 0.62
N PHE A 217 15.58 -4.43 0.73
CA PHE A 217 14.20 -4.63 0.34
C PHE A 217 14.04 -5.04 -1.13
N VAL A 218 14.69 -4.32 -2.05
CA VAL A 218 14.62 -4.69 -3.48
C VAL A 218 15.38 -5.97 -3.77
N ARG A 219 16.56 -6.14 -3.15
CA ARG A 219 17.40 -7.33 -3.35
C ARG A 219 16.68 -8.62 -2.94
N ARG A 220 15.90 -8.60 -1.85
CA ARG A 220 15.07 -9.74 -1.41
C ARG A 220 13.87 -10.03 -2.31
N ARG A 221 13.44 -9.05 -3.11
CA ARG A 221 12.26 -9.16 -4.00
C ARG A 221 12.63 -9.43 -5.46
N GLU A 222 13.91 -9.46 -5.79
CA GLU A 222 14.41 -9.77 -7.12
C GLU A 222 14.41 -11.29 -7.32
N PRO A 223 13.47 -11.85 -8.11
CA PRO A 223 13.32 -13.29 -8.20
C PRO A 223 14.49 -13.91 -8.98
N GLY A 224 15.00 -15.04 -8.49
CA GLY A 224 15.95 -15.87 -9.23
C GLY A 224 17.40 -15.40 -9.24
N VAL A 225 17.75 -14.38 -8.44
CA VAL A 225 19.15 -13.93 -8.33
C VAL A 225 19.70 -14.31 -6.96
N ASP A 226 20.52 -15.35 -6.92
CA ASP A 226 21.39 -15.58 -5.76
C ASP A 226 22.61 -14.67 -5.87
N TRP A 227 22.51 -13.50 -5.26
CA TRP A 227 23.57 -12.50 -5.21
C TRP A 227 24.87 -12.99 -4.56
N PHE A 228 24.85 -14.12 -3.84
CA PHE A 228 26.05 -14.73 -3.26
C PHE A 228 26.70 -15.76 -4.20
N ARG A 229 26.03 -16.10 -5.32
CA ARG A 229 26.43 -17.13 -6.29
C ARG A 229 26.19 -16.68 -7.72
N ILE A 230 26.53 -15.42 -8.03
CA ILE A 230 26.60 -15.00 -9.44
C ILE A 230 27.88 -15.62 -10.01
N ASP A 231 27.76 -16.86 -10.45
CA ASP A 231 28.80 -17.57 -11.17
C ASP A 231 28.95 -16.95 -12.57
N ALA A 232 30.12 -17.16 -13.20
CA ALA A 232 30.41 -16.65 -14.55
C ALA A 232 29.38 -17.11 -15.61
N ASP A 233 28.67 -18.22 -15.34
CA ASP A 233 27.70 -18.84 -16.24
C ASP A 233 26.25 -18.39 -15.99
N PHE A 234 26.01 -17.44 -15.07
CA PHE A 234 24.66 -16.91 -14.85
C PHE A 234 24.14 -16.25 -16.13
N ASP A 235 22.98 -16.67 -16.64
CA ASP A 235 22.32 -16.02 -17.79
C ASP A 235 21.32 -14.95 -17.32
N PRO A 236 21.63 -13.64 -17.49
CA PRO A 236 20.73 -12.52 -17.30
C PRO A 236 19.34 -12.69 -17.91
N SER A 237 19.25 -13.40 -19.03
CA SER A 237 18.03 -13.52 -19.84
C SER A 237 16.94 -14.31 -19.12
N SER A 238 17.32 -15.17 -18.16
CA SER A 238 16.42 -15.96 -17.34
C SER A 238 15.63 -15.16 -16.29
N ILE A 239 16.06 -13.92 -15.98
CA ILE A 239 15.42 -13.11 -14.95
C ILE A 239 14.21 -12.36 -15.52
N PRO A 240 12.98 -12.63 -15.03
CA PRO A 240 11.79 -11.98 -15.54
C PRO A 240 11.64 -10.53 -15.05
N ARG A 241 12.24 -10.20 -13.89
CA ARG A 241 12.07 -8.92 -13.20
C ARG A 241 13.37 -8.48 -12.55
N PHE A 242 13.73 -7.22 -12.76
CA PHE A 242 14.94 -6.62 -12.23
C PHE A 242 14.62 -5.58 -11.17
N ALA A 243 15.54 -5.40 -10.21
CA ALA A 243 15.49 -4.27 -9.30
C ALA A 243 16.03 -3.01 -9.98
N CYS A 244 15.26 -1.92 -9.90
CA CYS A 244 15.78 -0.58 -10.14
C CYS A 244 16.30 -0.04 -8.82
N TYR A 245 17.62 0.18 -8.75
CA TYR A 245 18.28 0.65 -7.53
C TYR A 245 18.24 2.17 -7.36
N ALA A 246 17.82 2.91 -8.39
CA ALA A 246 17.55 4.35 -8.26
C ALA A 246 16.21 4.64 -7.57
N CYS A 247 15.13 3.91 -7.91
CA CYS A 247 13.81 4.08 -7.28
C CYS A 247 13.42 2.95 -6.31
N PHE A 248 14.33 2.03 -6.02
CA PHE A 248 14.12 0.88 -5.13
C PHE A 248 12.81 0.13 -5.43
N THR A 249 12.56 -0.19 -6.70
CA THR A 249 11.38 -0.94 -7.15
C THR A 249 11.75 -2.08 -8.09
N VAL A 250 11.07 -3.23 -7.97
CA VAL A 250 11.23 -4.37 -8.89
C VAL A 250 10.28 -4.26 -10.07
N ARG A 251 10.80 -4.23 -11.29
CA ARG A 251 10.05 -4.03 -12.55
C ARG A 251 10.31 -5.17 -13.54
N PRO A 252 9.39 -5.46 -14.47
CA PRO A 252 9.63 -6.40 -15.56
C PRO A 252 10.86 -6.02 -16.41
N ARG A 253 11.53 -7.01 -17.00
CA ARG A 253 12.73 -6.82 -17.85
C ARG A 253 12.61 -5.73 -18.92
N HIS A 254 11.48 -5.68 -19.62
CA HIS A 254 11.24 -4.71 -20.70
C HIS A 254 11.10 -3.25 -20.24
N LYS A 255 11.14 -2.98 -18.92
CA LYS A 255 11.15 -1.62 -18.35
C LYS A 255 12.56 -1.11 -18.07
N PHE A 256 13.58 -1.79 -18.59
CA PHE A 256 14.98 -1.42 -18.46
C PHE A 256 15.59 -1.31 -19.86
N PRO A 257 16.39 -0.28 -20.14
CA PRO A 257 17.04 -0.14 -21.44
C PRO A 257 18.02 -1.29 -21.69
N ASP A 258 18.16 -1.70 -22.94
CA ASP A 258 19.13 -2.74 -23.34
C ASP A 258 20.56 -2.40 -22.92
N LYS A 259 20.92 -1.12 -22.92
CA LYS A 259 22.21 -0.65 -22.40
C LYS A 259 22.44 -1.03 -20.93
N GLN A 260 21.40 -1.05 -20.10
CA GLN A 260 21.50 -1.48 -18.70
C GLN A 260 21.72 -2.99 -18.61
N HIS A 261 20.98 -3.79 -19.40
CA HIS A 261 21.18 -5.24 -19.49
C HIS A 261 22.60 -5.60 -19.96
N MET A 262 23.12 -4.89 -20.96
CA MET A 262 24.48 -5.07 -21.47
C MET A 262 25.53 -4.64 -20.45
N LEU A 263 25.33 -3.52 -19.75
CA LEU A 263 26.24 -3.07 -18.71
C LEU A 263 26.35 -4.12 -17.60
N TRP A 264 25.22 -4.68 -17.18
CA TRP A 264 25.21 -5.72 -16.17
C TRP A 264 25.88 -7.01 -16.66
N LYS A 265 25.60 -7.44 -17.90
CA LYS A 265 26.24 -8.64 -18.50
C LYS A 265 27.76 -8.48 -18.64
N THR A 266 28.23 -7.29 -18.99
CA THR A 266 29.68 -7.01 -19.18
C THR A 266 30.39 -6.71 -17.87
N ASN A 267 29.71 -6.14 -16.89
CA ASN A 267 30.26 -5.79 -15.58
C ASN A 267 29.29 -6.18 -14.45
N PRO A 268 29.21 -7.47 -14.07
CA PRO A 268 28.27 -7.96 -13.06
C PRO A 268 28.43 -7.26 -11.70
N SER A 269 29.64 -6.84 -11.32
CA SER A 269 29.93 -6.08 -10.10
C SER A 269 29.19 -4.73 -10.03
N THR A 270 28.70 -4.23 -11.16
CA THR A 270 27.94 -2.98 -11.25
C THR A 270 26.43 -3.16 -11.27
N PHE A 271 25.91 -4.36 -10.97
CA PHE A 271 24.47 -4.66 -10.95
C PHE A 271 23.64 -3.63 -10.16
N TRP A 272 24.19 -3.12 -9.05
CA TRP A 272 23.52 -2.16 -8.18
C TRP A 272 23.30 -0.80 -8.87
N LYS A 273 23.88 -0.59 -10.06
CA LYS A 273 23.65 0.60 -10.90
C LYS A 273 22.47 0.45 -11.85
N MET A 274 21.79 -0.72 -11.87
CA MET A 274 20.64 -0.98 -12.74
C MET A 274 19.49 0.01 -12.50
N ARG A 275 18.96 0.57 -13.59
CA ARG A 275 17.90 1.59 -13.60
C ARG A 275 16.81 1.28 -14.61
N CYS A 276 15.55 1.45 -14.21
CA CYS A 276 14.43 1.37 -15.15
C CYS A 276 14.36 2.59 -16.06
N ASP A 277 13.66 2.48 -17.20
CA ASP A 277 13.55 3.53 -18.24
C ASP A 277 13.15 4.88 -17.64
N ALA A 278 12.13 4.89 -16.78
CA ALA A 278 11.64 6.11 -16.13
C ALA A 278 12.71 6.78 -15.26
N CYS A 279 13.56 6.00 -14.58
CA CYS A 279 14.66 6.56 -13.80
C CYS A 279 15.79 7.04 -14.69
N VAL A 280 16.08 6.36 -15.80
CA VAL A 280 17.07 6.83 -16.77
C VAL A 280 16.62 8.16 -17.37
N ASP A 281 15.39 8.24 -17.87
CA ASP A 281 14.82 9.47 -18.41
C ASP A 281 14.90 10.62 -17.40
N PHE A 282 14.39 10.41 -16.18
CA PHE A 282 14.45 11.40 -15.11
C PHE A 282 15.89 11.85 -14.81
N LEU A 283 16.81 10.92 -14.56
CA LEU A 283 18.18 11.21 -14.10
C LEU A 283 19.03 11.94 -15.15
N TYR A 284 18.79 11.69 -16.44
CA TYR A 284 19.61 12.27 -17.51
C TYR A 284 18.97 13.50 -18.16
N ASN A 285 17.64 13.64 -18.14
CA ASN A 285 16.93 14.69 -18.88
C ASN A 285 16.38 15.83 -18.01
N THR A 286 16.51 15.76 -16.68
CA THR A 286 16.05 16.82 -15.77
C THR A 286 17.17 17.35 -14.89
N GLU A 287 17.13 18.62 -14.51
CA GLU A 287 18.14 19.21 -13.60
C GLU A 287 18.10 18.55 -12.21
N GLN A 288 16.91 18.29 -11.66
CA GLN A 288 16.78 17.55 -10.40
C GLN A 288 17.33 16.11 -10.54
N GLY A 289 17.13 15.50 -11.71
CA GLY A 289 17.67 14.19 -12.02
C GLY A 289 19.20 14.15 -12.07
N LYS A 290 19.84 15.19 -12.63
CA LYS A 290 21.31 15.28 -12.65
C LYS A 290 21.89 15.38 -11.24
N GLU A 291 21.22 16.09 -10.33
CA GLU A 291 21.60 16.12 -8.91
C GLU A 291 21.46 14.75 -8.25
N ALA A 292 20.30 14.10 -8.42
CA ALA A 292 20.08 12.74 -7.91
C ALA A 292 21.08 11.73 -8.51
N LEU A 293 21.52 11.94 -9.75
CA LEU A 293 22.55 11.13 -10.40
C LEU A 293 23.93 11.33 -9.73
N ARG A 294 24.29 12.56 -9.40
CA ARG A 294 25.52 12.87 -8.65
C ARG A 294 25.50 12.19 -7.30
N GLU A 295 24.41 12.32 -6.54
CA GLU A 295 24.21 11.62 -5.27
C GLU A 295 24.33 10.10 -5.44
N PHE A 296 23.66 9.54 -6.46
CA PHE A 296 23.69 8.11 -6.72
C PHE A 296 25.10 7.58 -6.99
N ASN A 297 25.93 8.36 -7.70
CA ASN A 297 27.31 8.00 -8.03
C ASN A 297 28.27 8.05 -6.84
N LEU A 298 27.86 8.65 -5.72
CA LEU A 298 28.60 8.60 -4.46
C LEU A 298 28.43 7.26 -3.73
N HIS A 299 27.56 6.37 -4.20
CA HIS A 299 27.37 5.07 -3.56
C HIS A 299 28.38 4.01 -4.02
N GLU A 300 28.59 3.01 -3.17
CA GLU A 300 29.37 1.81 -3.42
C GLU A 300 28.81 0.62 -2.63
N VAL A 301 29.19 -0.60 -3.00
CA VAL A 301 28.80 -1.81 -2.27
C VAL A 301 29.82 -2.06 -1.17
N CYS A 302 29.35 -2.34 0.04
CA CYS A 302 30.22 -2.72 1.16
C CYS A 302 30.82 -4.12 0.94
N ASP A 303 32.14 -4.24 1.03
CA ASP A 303 32.84 -5.51 0.82
C ASP A 303 32.48 -6.59 1.85
N ARG A 304 32.07 -6.19 3.08
CA ARG A 304 31.74 -7.13 4.16
C ARG A 304 30.32 -7.70 4.07
N CYS A 305 29.32 -6.87 3.81
CA CYS A 305 27.91 -7.28 3.85
C CYS A 305 27.17 -7.15 2.53
N SER A 306 27.86 -6.73 1.46
CA SER A 306 27.32 -6.52 0.12
C SER A 306 26.06 -5.63 0.10
N CYS A 307 25.97 -4.66 1.01
CA CYS A 307 24.91 -3.65 1.04
C CYS A 307 25.43 -2.33 0.50
N LEU A 308 24.55 -1.53 -0.09
CA LEU A 308 24.89 -0.21 -0.60
C LEU A 308 25.19 0.76 0.55
N LYS A 309 26.29 1.51 0.44
CA LYS A 309 26.72 2.58 1.34
C LYS A 309 27.20 3.78 0.54
N GLU A 310 27.34 4.92 1.19
CA GLU A 310 28.04 6.07 0.61
C GLU A 310 29.56 5.87 0.68
N ARG A 311 30.26 6.30 -0.37
CA ARG A 311 31.72 6.24 -0.49
C ARG A 311 32.37 7.03 0.64
N GLY A 312 33.36 6.43 1.29
CA GLY A 312 34.05 7.03 2.43
C GLY A 312 33.25 7.05 3.74
N LYS A 313 31.98 6.64 3.74
CA LYS A 313 31.16 6.50 4.96
C LYS A 313 31.18 5.05 5.48
N PRO A 314 30.95 4.84 6.79
CA PRO A 314 30.81 3.50 7.35
C PRO A 314 29.55 2.81 6.83
N CYS A 315 29.58 1.47 6.78
CA CYS A 315 28.40 0.70 6.39
C CYS A 315 27.41 0.58 7.55
N TYR A 316 26.31 1.32 7.51
CA TYR A 316 25.27 1.27 8.54
C TYR A 316 24.72 -0.12 8.80
N ASN A 317 24.58 -0.96 7.76
CA ASN A 317 24.15 -2.35 7.96
C ASN A 317 25.17 -3.18 8.76
N CYS A 318 26.47 -2.93 8.60
CA CYS A 318 27.47 -3.61 9.42
C CYS A 318 27.43 -3.11 10.87
N ILE A 319 27.25 -1.80 11.08
CA ILE A 319 27.12 -1.20 12.41
C ILE A 319 25.90 -1.78 13.13
N GLU A 320 24.72 -1.77 12.48
CA GLU A 320 23.49 -2.31 13.06
C GLU A 320 23.64 -3.78 13.49
N LYS A 321 24.37 -4.60 12.72
CA LYS A 321 24.63 -6.00 13.08
C LYS A 321 25.56 -6.16 14.27
N LEU A 322 26.65 -5.36 14.33
CA LEU A 322 27.57 -5.39 15.47
C LEU A 322 26.86 -5.04 16.79
N CYS A 323 25.97 -4.05 16.77
CA CYS A 323 25.21 -3.66 17.96
C CYS A 323 24.22 -4.75 18.44
N ILE A 324 23.81 -5.69 17.58
CA ILE A 324 22.91 -6.79 17.97
C ILE A 324 23.73 -7.91 18.63
N ASP A 325 24.91 -8.20 18.09
CA ASP A 325 25.77 -9.28 18.59
C ASP A 325 26.34 -8.97 19.99
N ASP A 326 26.55 -7.70 20.34
CA ASP A 326 27.00 -7.28 21.68
C ASP A 326 25.92 -7.40 22.79
N HIS A 327 24.67 -7.70 22.42
CA HIS A 327 23.53 -7.81 23.34
C HIS A 327 22.89 -9.20 23.38
N SER A 328 23.50 -10.18 22.70
CA SER A 328 23.02 -11.56 22.58
C SER A 328 23.78 -12.52 23.49
#